data_AF-A0A1V9Z1A1-F1
#
_entry.id   AF-A0A1V9Z1A1-F1
#
_cell.length_a   1.000
_cell.length_b   1.000
_cell.length_c   1.000
_cell.angle_alpha   90.00
_cell.angle_beta   90.00
_cell.angle_gamma   90.00
#
_symmetry.space_group_name_H-M   'P 1'
#
loop_
_entity.id
_entity.type
_entity.pdbx_description
1 polymer ?
#
loop_
_entity_poly.entity_id
_entity_poly.type
_entity_poly.pdbx_seq_one_letter_code
_entity_poly.pdbx_strand_id
1 'polypeptide(L)'
;MFQALRGSELFPPDEHTPTKSVASATSPLPSLSLDDLLPLDGAITSESPGIASMLPTCVPLFPSLPAPAAQFLDLRIIKENGILGFGVVPRRGLGGVQVSTLHPQSSADRAGLRIDDCLLLIDDKDVGAMLLNDVVDRLKAVLPGEAITLRVFRPGSSPPSAPPAKKPRLPAPDAALKKQLDALRKELAVVTAEKTKLAERNAALRKRVQDVVIQADEKLLAATKAQAAIIERLGQDKMALAQALATLQAQVRVESRAVFDAAANAEAHAQREASATQLAQLLDADRRRKDARKSAVAVLTKLAGLHAAQLEDAIAARVAVALADIAAARAATKISAFGIDAGSPTFAVAVELCRPTAVLQLLKQPLAFDANGFPALAPLRLSWPADRAAAVFGSRLVHEERAGVHLAATGPVEIKYDPTTELLEMTWKWTEHSIIREIGRSIRLA
;
A
#
# COMPACT_ATOMS: atom_id res chain seq x y z
N MET A 1 -52.99 48.09 48.45
CA MET A 1 -53.03 47.32 47.18
C MET A 1 -52.43 48.24 46.12
N PHE A 2 -51.31 47.81 45.53
CA PHE A 2 -50.30 48.66 44.88
C PHE A 2 -50.80 49.41 43.63
N GLN A 3 -50.35 50.66 43.53
CA GLN A 3 -50.38 51.55 42.37
C GLN A 3 -48.91 51.82 41.96
N ALA A 4 -48.70 52.32 40.72
CA ALA A 4 -47.45 52.86 40.13
C ALA A 4 -46.48 51.82 39.51
N LEU A 5 -45.79 52.02 38.36
CA LEU A 5 -45.63 53.11 37.39
C LEU A 5 -44.93 52.52 36.12
N ARG A 6 -45.35 52.96 34.94
CA ARG A 6 -44.57 53.37 33.74
C ARG A 6 -43.08 52.97 33.64
N GLY A 7 -42.68 52.49 32.46
CA GLY A 7 -41.29 52.48 31.99
C GLY A 7 -41.19 52.15 30.51
N SER A 8 -41.21 53.17 29.67
CA SER A 8 -41.01 53.15 28.22
C SER A 8 -39.60 53.62 27.88
N GLU A 9 -38.79 52.80 27.21
CA GLU A 9 -37.51 53.17 26.58
C GLU A 9 -37.57 52.65 25.12
N LEU A 10 -37.74 53.46 24.07
CA LEU A 10 -36.82 54.42 23.44
C LEU A 10 -35.46 53.81 23.04
N PHE A 11 -35.45 53.14 21.88
CA PHE A 11 -34.26 52.86 21.09
C PHE A 11 -33.77 54.14 20.38
N PRO A 12 -32.47 54.46 20.39
CA PRO A 12 -31.88 55.42 19.45
C PRO A 12 -31.45 54.73 18.13
N PRO A 13 -31.34 55.48 17.01
CA PRO A 13 -30.87 54.97 15.73
C PRO A 13 -29.34 54.99 15.63
N ASP A 14 -28.79 54.01 14.89
CA ASP A 14 -27.37 53.89 14.57
C ASP A 14 -26.88 55.05 13.68
N GLU A 15 -25.89 55.81 14.18
CA GLU A 15 -25.08 56.75 13.40
C GLU A 15 -23.97 56.01 12.66
N HIS A 16 -24.06 55.98 11.33
CA HIS A 16 -22.94 55.65 10.46
C HIS A 16 -21.91 56.80 10.44
N THR A 17 -20.70 56.54 10.94
CA THR A 17 -19.51 57.34 10.62
C THR A 17 -18.53 56.51 9.79
N PRO A 18 -17.95 57.06 8.69
CA PRO A 18 -16.96 56.37 7.89
C PRO A 18 -15.56 56.63 8.47
N THR A 19 -14.92 55.62 9.03
CA THR A 19 -13.50 55.69 9.38
C THR A 19 -12.64 55.49 8.13
N LYS A 20 -11.87 56.53 7.82
CA LYS A 20 -10.81 56.58 6.81
C LYS A 20 -9.84 55.41 7.01
N SER A 21 -9.68 54.60 5.96
CA SER A 21 -8.62 53.61 5.82
C SER A 21 -7.25 54.30 5.72
N VAL A 22 -6.41 54.11 6.73
CA VAL A 22 -4.98 54.41 6.66
C VAL A 22 -4.32 53.26 5.91
N ALA A 23 -3.74 53.57 4.76
CA ALA A 23 -2.93 52.65 3.96
C ALA A 23 -1.68 52.25 4.76
N SER A 24 -1.58 50.97 5.11
CA SER A 24 -0.33 50.39 5.59
C SER A 24 0.31 49.65 4.43
N ALA A 25 1.48 50.16 4.00
CA ALA A 25 2.28 49.61 2.92
C ALA A 25 2.72 48.17 3.24
N THR A 26 2.11 47.21 2.59
CA THR A 26 2.60 45.84 2.48
C THR A 26 3.53 45.75 1.27
N SER A 27 4.82 45.57 1.55
CA SER A 27 5.82 45.20 0.55
C SER A 27 5.41 43.92 -0.18
N PRO A 28 5.48 43.86 -1.52
CA PRO A 28 5.20 42.63 -2.25
C PRO A 28 6.38 41.66 -2.09
N LEU A 29 6.09 40.47 -1.55
CA LEU A 29 7.01 39.33 -1.65
C LEU A 29 7.04 38.86 -3.12
N PRO A 30 8.21 38.47 -3.66
CA PRO A 30 8.32 37.97 -5.02
C PRO A 30 7.60 36.62 -5.15
N SER A 31 6.66 36.56 -6.09
CA SER A 31 6.04 35.33 -6.56
C SER A 31 7.09 34.49 -7.27
N LEU A 32 7.56 33.42 -6.63
CA LEU A 32 8.33 32.36 -7.29
C LEU A 32 7.32 31.46 -8.01
N SER A 33 7.22 31.62 -9.33
CA SER A 33 6.50 30.73 -10.23
C SER A 33 7.19 29.37 -10.27
N LEU A 34 6.40 28.31 -10.04
CA LEU A 34 6.82 26.91 -10.03
C LEU A 34 6.82 26.30 -11.46
N ASP A 35 7.07 27.12 -12.48
CA ASP A 35 6.99 26.73 -13.89
C ASP A 35 8.37 26.64 -14.58
N ASP A 36 9.47 26.94 -13.89
CA ASP A 36 10.83 27.03 -14.47
C ASP A 36 11.74 25.78 -14.24
N LEU A 37 11.20 24.63 -13.84
CA LEU A 37 12.02 23.44 -13.52
C LEU A 37 11.76 22.19 -14.37
N LEU A 38 11.26 22.33 -15.60
CA LEU A 38 11.25 21.21 -16.55
C LEU A 38 11.93 21.61 -17.86
N PRO A 39 13.09 21.03 -18.20
CA PRO A 39 13.58 21.08 -19.57
C PRO A 39 12.71 20.16 -20.44
N LEU A 40 11.81 20.76 -21.23
CA LEU A 40 11.35 20.17 -22.47
C LEU A 40 12.48 20.30 -23.50
N ASP A 41 13.03 19.17 -23.93
CA ASP A 41 13.45 18.97 -25.32
C ASP A 41 13.76 17.48 -25.55
N GLY A 42 13.09 16.90 -26.55
CA GLY A 42 13.26 15.50 -26.91
C GLY A 42 12.18 14.96 -27.82
N ALA A 43 11.87 15.68 -28.91
CA ALA A 43 11.09 15.16 -30.01
C ALA A 43 11.80 13.97 -30.65
N ILE A 44 11.18 12.78 -30.62
CA ILE A 44 11.51 11.69 -31.54
C ILE A 44 10.20 11.21 -32.15
N THR A 45 9.90 11.78 -33.32
CA THR A 45 9.03 11.19 -34.34
C THR A 45 9.67 9.91 -34.85
N SER A 46 8.98 8.79 -34.73
CA SER A 46 9.32 7.56 -35.45
C SER A 46 8.03 6.96 -36.01
N GLU A 47 7.71 7.40 -37.21
CA GLU A 47 6.88 6.65 -38.15
C GLU A 47 7.69 5.44 -38.62
N SER A 48 7.08 4.26 -38.65
CA SER A 48 7.49 3.19 -39.56
C SER A 48 6.29 2.33 -39.95
N PRO A 49 6.20 1.95 -41.25
CA PRO A 49 4.99 1.41 -41.85
C PRO A 49 4.89 -0.11 -41.70
N GLY A 50 3.70 -0.62 -41.96
CA GLY A 50 3.39 -2.04 -41.90
C GLY A 50 4.18 -2.89 -42.89
N ILE A 51 4.51 -4.09 -42.46
CA ILE A 51 4.73 -5.25 -43.33
C ILE A 51 3.82 -6.36 -42.83
N ALA A 52 2.81 -6.64 -43.65
CA ALA A 52 2.02 -7.83 -43.58
C ALA A 52 2.80 -9.04 -44.08
N SER A 53 2.36 -10.20 -43.59
CA SER A 53 2.33 -11.49 -44.29
C SER A 53 3.59 -12.36 -44.29
N MET A 54 3.29 -13.67 -44.12
CA MET A 54 4.09 -14.86 -44.43
C MET A 54 4.93 -15.44 -43.30
N LEU A 55 4.29 -16.28 -42.47
CA LEU A 55 4.95 -17.49 -41.97
C LEU A 55 4.02 -18.71 -42.04
N PRO A 56 4.57 -19.92 -42.28
CA PRO A 56 3.83 -21.09 -42.69
C PRO A 56 3.38 -21.98 -41.52
N THR A 57 2.24 -22.62 -41.74
CA THR A 57 1.72 -23.89 -41.22
C THR A 57 2.60 -24.64 -40.21
N CYS A 58 2.20 -24.61 -38.93
CA CYS A 58 2.73 -25.49 -37.89
C CYS A 58 2.21 -26.94 -38.09
N VAL A 59 3.14 -27.85 -38.35
CA VAL A 59 2.95 -29.30 -38.30
C VAL A 59 2.99 -29.74 -36.82
N PRO A 60 1.99 -30.45 -36.28
CA PRO A 60 2.09 -31.04 -34.95
C PRO A 60 2.90 -32.34 -35.04
N LEU A 61 4.17 -32.28 -34.66
CA LEU A 61 5.04 -33.46 -34.60
C LEU A 61 5.65 -33.64 -33.20
N PHE A 62 4.84 -34.03 -32.22
CA PHE A 62 5.35 -34.70 -31.02
C PHE A 62 4.36 -35.79 -30.56
N PRO A 63 4.78 -37.08 -30.54
CA PRO A 63 4.02 -38.11 -29.86
C PRO A 63 4.05 -37.84 -28.35
N SER A 64 2.87 -37.89 -27.72
CA SER A 64 2.71 -37.77 -26.27
C SER A 64 3.52 -38.84 -25.55
N LEU A 65 4.62 -38.44 -24.93
CA LEU A 65 5.37 -39.30 -24.01
C LEU A 65 4.48 -39.71 -22.83
N PRO A 66 4.54 -40.97 -22.38
CA PRO A 66 3.75 -41.45 -21.25
C PRO A 66 4.10 -40.65 -19.98
N ALA A 67 3.08 -40.10 -19.32
CA ALA A 67 3.24 -39.36 -18.08
C ALA A 67 3.95 -40.25 -17.02
N PRO A 68 5.02 -39.75 -16.37
CA PRO A 68 5.71 -40.52 -15.33
C PRO A 68 4.77 -40.78 -14.15
N ALA A 69 4.73 -42.03 -13.68
CA ALA A 69 3.91 -42.43 -12.54
C ALA A 69 4.28 -41.61 -11.30
N ALA A 70 3.32 -40.79 -10.85
CA ALA A 70 3.37 -40.04 -9.60
C ALA A 70 3.57 -40.96 -8.39
N GLN A 71 4.57 -40.67 -7.55
CA GLN A 71 4.77 -41.38 -6.28
C GLN A 71 4.27 -40.53 -5.12
N PHE A 72 3.42 -41.11 -4.27
CA PHE A 72 2.95 -40.53 -3.01
C PHE A 72 3.64 -41.27 -1.86
N LEU A 73 4.19 -40.53 -0.90
CA LEU A 73 4.87 -41.07 0.26
C LEU A 73 4.27 -40.49 1.54
N ASP A 74 4.03 -41.33 2.54
CA ASP A 74 3.63 -40.92 3.88
C ASP A 74 4.86 -40.96 4.79
N LEU A 75 5.26 -39.80 5.31
CA LEU A 75 6.45 -39.62 6.13
C LEU A 75 6.05 -39.23 7.55
N ARG A 76 6.69 -39.84 8.54
CA ARG A 76 6.49 -39.49 9.96
C ARG A 76 7.72 -38.75 10.49
N ILE A 77 7.55 -37.49 10.87
CA ILE A 77 8.64 -36.60 11.31
C ILE A 77 8.43 -36.22 12.77
N ILE A 78 9.43 -36.43 13.62
CA ILE A 78 9.39 -36.02 15.04
C ILE A 78 10.07 -34.67 15.21
N LYS A 79 9.43 -33.73 15.91
CA LYS A 79 10.01 -32.40 16.16
C LYS A 79 11.10 -32.47 17.23
N GLU A 80 12.36 -32.32 16.83
CA GLU A 80 13.51 -32.36 17.74
C GLU A 80 14.04 -30.95 18.00
N ASN A 81 14.36 -30.61 19.25
CA ASN A 81 14.90 -29.30 19.64
C ASN A 81 14.04 -28.10 19.17
N GLY A 82 12.73 -28.31 19.05
CA GLY A 82 11.78 -27.27 18.60
C GLY A 82 11.79 -27.00 17.10
N ILE A 83 12.56 -27.74 16.29
CA ILE A 83 12.65 -27.58 14.84
C ILE A 83 12.33 -28.89 14.11
N LEU A 84 11.69 -28.78 12.93
CA LEU A 84 11.44 -29.94 12.06
C LEU A 84 12.58 -30.16 11.05
N GLY A 85 13.37 -29.11 10.78
CA GLY A 85 14.56 -29.18 9.94
C GLY A 85 14.31 -29.01 8.44
N PHE A 86 13.19 -28.43 8.02
CA PHE A 86 12.96 -28.06 6.62
C PHE A 86 12.24 -26.71 6.51
N GLY A 87 12.43 -26.03 5.39
CA GLY A 87 11.75 -24.81 5.00
C GLY A 87 10.78 -25.05 3.85
N VAL A 88 9.76 -24.20 3.76
CA VAL A 88 8.65 -24.36 2.84
C VAL A 88 8.36 -23.09 2.05
N VAL A 89 7.99 -23.21 0.78
CA VAL A 89 7.69 -22.10 -0.14
C VAL A 89 6.39 -22.39 -0.90
N PRO A 90 5.52 -21.38 -1.15
CA PRO A 90 4.28 -21.58 -1.90
C PRO A 90 4.59 -21.93 -3.36
N ARG A 91 3.95 -22.98 -3.86
CA ARG A 91 4.14 -23.43 -5.25
C ARG A 91 3.22 -22.66 -6.19
N ARG A 92 3.77 -22.12 -7.28
CA ARG A 92 2.96 -21.39 -8.29
C ARG A 92 2.14 -22.36 -9.14
N GLY A 93 0.82 -22.21 -9.13
CA GLY A 93 -0.10 -22.85 -10.08
C GLY A 93 -0.67 -24.21 -9.67
N LEU A 94 -0.11 -24.86 -8.66
CA LEU A 94 -0.65 -26.10 -8.07
C LEU A 94 -0.71 -25.85 -6.57
N GLY A 95 -1.92 -25.70 -6.03
CA GLY A 95 -2.16 -25.41 -4.62
C GLY A 95 -1.35 -26.31 -3.70
N GLY A 96 -0.88 -25.76 -2.58
CA GLY A 96 -0.01 -26.43 -1.63
C GLY A 96 1.38 -25.78 -1.54
N VAL A 97 2.28 -26.51 -0.87
CA VAL A 97 3.55 -25.95 -0.41
C VAL A 97 4.70 -26.91 -0.76
N GLN A 98 5.79 -26.37 -1.28
CA GLN A 98 6.98 -27.11 -1.71
C GLN A 98 8.10 -26.97 -0.69
N VAL A 99 8.82 -28.07 -0.43
CA VAL A 99 10.01 -28.06 0.43
C VAL A 99 11.15 -27.34 -0.29
N SER A 100 11.60 -26.21 0.25
CA SER A 100 12.62 -25.36 -0.34
C SER A 100 14.01 -25.59 0.24
N THR A 101 14.08 -25.88 1.53
CA THR A 101 15.34 -26.12 2.25
C THR A 101 15.18 -27.34 3.14
N LEU A 102 16.26 -28.11 3.28
CA LEU A 102 16.32 -29.27 4.15
C LEU A 102 17.64 -29.20 4.92
N HIS A 103 17.57 -29.31 6.25
CA HIS A 103 18.74 -29.33 7.10
C HIS A 103 19.29 -30.76 7.16
N PRO A 104 20.59 -30.98 6.83
CA PRO A 104 21.17 -32.32 6.88
C PRO A 104 21.13 -32.87 8.30
N GLN A 105 20.93 -34.18 8.44
CA GLN A 105 20.81 -34.87 9.73
C GLN A 105 19.62 -34.43 10.61
N SER A 106 18.68 -33.67 10.07
CA SER A 106 17.45 -33.33 10.79
C SER A 106 16.47 -34.51 10.83
N SER A 107 15.44 -34.41 11.67
CA SER A 107 14.35 -35.39 11.70
C SER A 107 13.66 -35.55 10.34
N ALA A 108 13.52 -34.47 9.56
CA ALA A 108 12.92 -34.52 8.23
C ALA A 108 13.81 -35.23 7.20
N ASP A 109 15.12 -35.01 7.26
CA ASP A 109 16.10 -35.70 6.40
C ASP A 109 16.13 -37.21 6.73
N ARG A 110 16.14 -37.57 8.03
CA ARG A 110 16.04 -38.97 8.48
C ARG A 110 14.73 -39.65 8.09
N ALA A 111 13.64 -38.88 8.02
CA ALA A 111 12.35 -39.38 7.54
C ALA A 111 12.30 -39.55 6.01
N GLY A 112 13.32 -39.10 5.26
CA GLY A 112 13.40 -39.27 3.81
C GLY A 112 12.70 -38.17 3.00
N LEU A 113 12.43 -37.02 3.61
CA LEU A 113 11.95 -35.82 2.92
C LEU A 113 13.06 -35.28 2.01
N ARG A 114 12.72 -34.79 0.80
CA ARG A 114 13.69 -34.20 -0.14
C ARG A 114 13.31 -32.77 -0.48
N ILE A 115 14.28 -32.01 -0.98
CA ILE A 115 14.00 -30.72 -1.63
C ILE A 115 13.14 -30.99 -2.87
N ASP A 116 12.21 -30.08 -3.15
CA ASP A 116 11.21 -30.17 -4.24
C ASP A 116 10.05 -31.15 -4.04
N ASP A 117 10.02 -31.85 -2.91
CA ASP A 117 8.85 -32.58 -2.46
C ASP A 117 7.68 -31.60 -2.19
N CYS A 118 6.47 -31.97 -2.64
CA CYS A 118 5.26 -31.16 -2.45
C CYS A 118 4.43 -31.74 -1.31
N LEU A 119 4.11 -30.92 -0.31
CA LEU A 119 3.27 -31.32 0.82
C LEU A 119 1.80 -31.27 0.43
N LEU A 120 1.10 -32.39 0.63
CA LEU A 120 -0.33 -32.53 0.36
C LEU A 120 -1.15 -32.58 1.65
N LEU A 121 -0.74 -33.37 2.64
CA LEU A 121 -1.43 -33.47 3.94
C LEU A 121 -0.46 -33.22 5.10
N ILE A 122 -0.96 -32.56 6.15
CA ILE A 122 -0.33 -32.46 7.47
C ILE A 122 -1.37 -32.95 8.50
N ASP A 123 -1.09 -34.06 9.19
CA ASP A 123 -1.98 -34.66 10.19
C ASP A 123 -3.44 -34.76 9.70
N ASP A 124 -3.59 -35.35 8.51
CA ASP A 124 -4.87 -35.56 7.78
C ASP A 124 -5.55 -34.29 7.23
N LYS A 125 -4.91 -33.11 7.32
CA LYS A 125 -5.44 -31.86 6.77
C LYS A 125 -4.80 -31.50 5.45
N ASP A 126 -5.64 -31.22 4.45
CA ASP A 126 -5.22 -30.84 3.11
C ASP A 126 -4.55 -29.46 3.12
N VAL A 127 -3.29 -29.45 2.69
CA VAL A 127 -2.43 -28.27 2.57
C VAL A 127 -2.74 -27.50 1.28
N GLY A 128 -3.34 -28.15 0.28
CA GLY A 128 -3.61 -27.58 -1.03
C GLY A 128 -4.50 -26.34 -0.99
N ALA A 129 -5.42 -26.28 -0.03
CA ALA A 129 -6.36 -25.17 0.16
C ALA A 129 -5.93 -24.16 1.24
N MET A 130 -4.84 -24.41 1.96
CA MET A 130 -4.40 -23.57 3.07
C MET A 130 -3.46 -22.45 2.61
N LEU A 131 -3.55 -21.28 3.26
CA LEU A 131 -2.57 -20.21 3.08
C LEU A 131 -1.24 -20.61 3.70
N LEU A 132 -0.11 -20.13 3.14
CA LEU A 132 1.23 -20.43 3.64
C LEU A 132 1.38 -20.15 5.15
N ASN A 133 0.82 -19.03 5.62
CA ASN A 133 0.90 -18.63 7.03
C ASN A 133 0.23 -19.68 7.94
N ASP A 134 -0.95 -20.18 7.57
CA ASP A 134 -1.66 -21.20 8.35
C ASP A 134 -0.89 -22.52 8.40
N VAL A 135 -0.23 -22.88 7.29
CA VAL A 135 0.64 -24.07 7.22
C VAL A 135 1.84 -23.91 8.16
N VAL A 136 2.50 -22.75 8.14
CA VAL A 136 3.63 -22.45 9.03
C VAL A 136 3.20 -22.46 10.50
N ASP A 137 2.03 -21.89 10.81
CA ASP A 137 1.51 -21.86 12.17
C ASP A 137 1.15 -23.26 12.67
N ARG A 138 0.59 -24.13 11.82
CA ARG A 138 0.38 -25.55 12.15
C ARG A 138 1.70 -26.27 12.45
N LEU A 139 2.72 -26.11 11.60
CA LEU A 139 4.03 -26.74 11.81
C LEU A 139 4.73 -26.21 13.09
N LYS A 140 4.49 -24.94 13.45
CA LYS A 140 4.98 -24.35 14.69
C LYS A 140 4.21 -24.83 15.92
N ALA A 141 2.91 -25.03 15.83
CA ALA A 141 2.03 -25.42 16.94
C ALA A 141 2.33 -26.83 17.49
N VAL A 142 2.94 -27.71 16.69
CA VAL A 142 3.32 -29.06 17.13
C VAL A 142 4.34 -29.00 18.26
N LEU A 143 4.13 -29.79 19.32
CA LEU A 143 4.99 -29.79 20.49
C LEU A 143 6.34 -30.47 20.20
N PRO A 144 7.44 -30.03 20.81
CA PRO A 144 8.70 -30.77 20.74
C PRO A 144 8.52 -32.21 21.25
N GLY A 145 8.98 -33.20 20.49
CA GLY A 145 8.80 -34.63 20.76
C GLY A 145 7.55 -35.27 20.15
N GLU A 146 6.62 -34.46 19.64
CA GLU A 146 5.44 -34.96 18.92
C GLU A 146 5.79 -35.31 17.47
N ALA A 147 5.13 -36.34 16.94
CA ALA A 147 5.33 -36.81 15.58
C ALA A 147 4.22 -36.29 14.66
N ILE A 148 4.60 -35.63 13.57
CA ILE A 148 3.70 -35.21 12.48
C ILE A 148 3.70 -36.25 11.37
N THR A 149 2.53 -36.52 10.80
CA THR A 149 2.39 -37.29 9.55
C THR A 149 2.25 -36.34 8.36
N LEU A 150 3.18 -36.46 7.40
CA LEU A 150 3.18 -35.70 6.15
C LEU A 150 2.92 -36.61 4.97
N ARG A 151 1.91 -36.28 4.15
CA ARG A 151 1.74 -36.90 2.83
C ARG A 151 2.38 -36.05 1.77
N VAL A 152 3.30 -36.64 1.03
CA VAL A 152 4.21 -35.95 0.13
C VAL A 152 4.05 -36.48 -1.29
N PHE A 153 3.98 -35.57 -2.25
CA PHE A 153 4.06 -35.87 -3.68
C PHE A 153 5.47 -35.55 -4.18
N ARG A 154 6.13 -36.56 -4.76
CA ARG A 154 7.46 -36.41 -5.34
C ARG A 154 7.36 -36.29 -6.86
N PRO A 155 7.62 -35.11 -7.45
CA PRO A 155 7.62 -34.96 -8.90
C PRO A 155 8.83 -35.68 -9.51
N GLY A 156 8.63 -36.92 -9.96
CA GLY A 156 9.44 -37.57 -10.99
C GLY A 156 10.90 -37.89 -10.66
N SER A 157 11.21 -38.53 -9.53
CA SER A 157 12.52 -39.20 -9.39
C SER A 157 12.49 -40.52 -10.18
N SER A 158 13.04 -40.53 -11.39
CA SER A 158 13.36 -41.78 -12.09
C SER A 158 14.34 -42.60 -11.23
N PRO A 159 14.22 -43.94 -11.16
CA PRO A 159 15.13 -44.77 -10.38
C PRO A 159 16.58 -44.68 -10.90
N PRO A 160 17.60 -44.81 -10.03
CA PRO A 160 18.99 -44.85 -10.46
C PRO A 160 19.27 -46.17 -11.19
N SER A 161 19.28 -46.15 -12.52
CA SER A 161 19.72 -47.27 -13.35
C SER A 161 21.25 -47.26 -13.47
N ALA A 162 21.89 -48.35 -13.05
CA ALA A 162 23.28 -48.70 -13.36
C ALA A 162 23.45 -49.18 -14.83
N PRO A 163 24.64 -49.67 -15.24
CA PRO A 163 25.89 -49.00 -15.62
C PRO A 163 26.04 -48.87 -17.18
N PRO A 164 27.06 -48.16 -17.71
CA PRO A 164 27.05 -47.67 -19.09
C PRO A 164 27.45 -48.73 -20.13
N ALA A 165 26.58 -48.97 -21.11
CA ALA A 165 26.86 -49.80 -22.28
C ALA A 165 27.38 -48.97 -23.47
N LYS A 166 28.47 -49.47 -24.05
CA LYS A 166 29.29 -48.94 -25.14
C LYS A 166 28.48 -48.57 -26.40
N LYS A 167 28.76 -47.39 -26.97
CA LYS A 167 28.41 -47.00 -28.34
C LYS A 167 29.57 -46.24 -29.03
N PRO A 168 29.59 -46.22 -30.37
CA PRO A 168 30.81 -46.30 -31.17
C PRO A 168 31.50 -44.94 -31.40
N ARG A 169 32.82 -45.06 -31.58
CA ARG A 169 33.84 -44.02 -31.76
C ARG A 169 33.66 -43.30 -33.11
N LEU A 170 33.31 -42.01 -33.06
CA LEU A 170 33.48 -41.06 -34.17
C LEU A 170 34.73 -40.21 -33.92
N PRO A 171 35.50 -39.83 -34.96
CA PRO A 171 36.77 -39.14 -34.80
C PRO A 171 36.61 -37.62 -34.57
N ALA A 172 37.09 -37.18 -33.40
CA ALA A 172 37.72 -35.90 -33.03
C ALA A 172 37.22 -34.56 -33.64
N PRO A 173 36.58 -33.73 -32.78
CA PRO A 173 36.83 -32.29 -32.65
C PRO A 173 37.22 -31.89 -31.20
N ASP A 174 37.84 -32.78 -30.43
CA ASP A 174 38.04 -32.64 -28.98
C ASP A 174 38.89 -31.42 -28.57
N ALA A 175 39.83 -30.98 -29.42
CA ALA A 175 40.67 -29.83 -29.12
C ALA A 175 39.91 -28.49 -29.16
N ALA A 176 38.95 -28.35 -30.08
CA ALA A 176 38.14 -27.13 -30.21
C ALA A 176 37.14 -27.00 -29.06
N LEU A 177 36.50 -28.12 -28.68
CA LEU A 177 35.59 -28.19 -27.54
C LEU A 177 36.30 -27.90 -26.21
N LYS A 178 37.52 -28.40 -26.03
CA LYS A 178 38.32 -28.12 -24.83
C LYS A 178 38.64 -26.62 -24.71
N LYS A 179 39.03 -25.98 -25.82
CA LYS A 179 39.29 -24.53 -25.85
C LYS A 179 38.05 -23.70 -25.54
N GLN A 180 36.87 -24.11 -26.05
CA GLN A 180 35.60 -23.47 -25.72
C GLN A 180 35.22 -23.64 -24.24
N LEU A 181 35.41 -24.83 -23.67
CA LEU A 181 35.16 -25.07 -22.24
C LEU A 181 36.07 -24.25 -21.34
N ASP A 182 37.35 -24.13 -21.69
CA ASP A 182 38.29 -23.31 -20.91
C ASP A 182 37.98 -21.81 -21.02
N ALA A 183 37.49 -21.35 -22.18
CA ALA A 183 37.00 -19.98 -22.35
C ALA A 183 35.74 -19.71 -21.51
N LEU A 184 34.74 -20.58 -21.56
CA LEU A 184 33.51 -20.46 -20.76
C LEU A 184 33.79 -20.54 -19.25
N ARG A 185 34.74 -21.36 -18.82
CA ARG A 185 35.17 -21.41 -17.41
C ARG A 185 35.81 -20.09 -16.97
N LYS A 186 36.61 -19.47 -17.83
CA LYS A 186 37.22 -18.17 -17.54
C LYS A 186 36.16 -17.06 -17.47
N GLU A 187 35.21 -17.04 -18.40
CA GLU A 187 34.07 -16.10 -18.37
C GLU A 187 33.21 -16.30 -17.12
N LEU A 188 32.90 -17.54 -16.76
CA LEU A 188 32.15 -17.86 -15.54
C LEU A 188 32.90 -17.38 -14.29
N ALA A 189 34.23 -17.55 -14.24
CA ALA A 189 35.04 -17.01 -13.15
C ALA A 189 34.96 -15.48 -13.07
N VAL A 190 35.03 -14.76 -14.19
CA VAL A 190 34.89 -13.30 -14.25
C VAL A 190 33.49 -12.87 -13.77
N VAL A 191 32.43 -13.50 -14.29
CA VAL A 191 31.04 -13.18 -13.91
C VAL A 191 30.80 -13.46 -12.43
N THR A 192 31.36 -14.55 -11.87
CA THR A 192 31.25 -14.82 -10.43
C THR A 192 31.96 -13.77 -9.58
N ALA A 193 33.13 -13.28 -10.01
CA ALA A 193 33.86 -12.21 -9.33
C ALA A 193 33.16 -10.84 -9.45
N GLU A 194 32.50 -10.55 -10.56
CA GLU A 194 31.68 -9.35 -10.69
C GLU A 194 30.41 -9.43 -9.84
N LYS A 195 29.78 -10.61 -9.78
CA LYS A 195 28.63 -10.86 -8.92
C LYS A 195 28.97 -10.67 -7.44
N THR A 196 30.12 -11.13 -6.97
CA THR A 196 30.56 -10.90 -5.58
C THR A 196 30.82 -9.42 -5.31
N LYS A 197 31.50 -8.70 -6.21
CA LYS A 197 31.70 -7.24 -6.11
C LYS A 197 30.38 -6.46 -6.07
N LEU A 198 29.40 -6.84 -6.89
CA LEU A 198 28.07 -6.23 -6.88
C LEU A 198 27.30 -6.56 -5.60
N ALA A 199 27.44 -7.77 -5.07
CA ALA A 199 26.85 -8.15 -3.78
C ALA A 199 27.43 -7.31 -2.63
N GLU A 200 28.75 -7.11 -2.59
CA GLU A 200 29.42 -6.25 -1.61
C GLU A 200 28.97 -4.78 -1.73
N ARG A 201 28.88 -4.23 -2.94
CA ARG A 201 28.36 -2.88 -3.17
C ARG A 201 26.91 -2.73 -2.73
N ASN A 202 26.06 -3.71 -3.05
CA ASN A 202 24.66 -3.72 -2.59
C ASN A 202 24.57 -3.79 -1.07
N ALA A 203 25.40 -4.61 -0.40
CA ALA A 203 25.46 -4.66 1.06
C ALA A 203 25.88 -3.30 1.66
N ALA A 204 26.89 -2.65 1.07
CA ALA A 204 27.35 -1.33 1.49
C ALA A 204 26.28 -0.24 1.28
N LEU A 205 25.55 -0.27 0.16
CA LEU A 205 24.45 0.66 -0.10
C LEU A 205 23.30 0.47 0.89
N ARG A 206 22.90 -0.78 1.18
CA ARG A 206 21.88 -1.07 2.20
C ARG A 206 22.27 -0.50 3.56
N LYS A 207 23.53 -0.66 3.97
CA LYS A 207 24.06 -0.09 5.21
C LYS A 207 23.97 1.44 5.22
N ARG A 208 24.38 2.11 4.13
CA ARG A 208 24.29 3.58 4.02
C ARG A 208 22.85 4.08 4.07
N VAL A 209 21.93 3.41 3.38
CA VAL A 209 20.50 3.76 3.40
C VAL A 209 19.95 3.61 4.82
N GLN A 210 20.30 2.53 5.51
CA GLN A 210 19.92 2.32 6.90
C GLN A 210 20.47 3.42 7.81
N ASP A 211 21.75 3.80 7.67
CA ASP A 211 22.37 4.88 8.46
C ASP A 211 21.67 6.23 8.21
N VAL A 212 21.30 6.53 6.95
CA VAL A 212 20.56 7.76 6.61
C VAL A 212 19.16 7.77 7.21
N VAL A 213 18.44 6.65 7.18
CA VAL A 213 17.11 6.52 7.80
C VAL A 213 17.21 6.72 9.32
N ILE A 214 18.17 6.07 9.99
CA ILE A 214 18.41 6.24 11.43
C ILE A 214 18.70 7.71 11.76
N GLN A 215 19.57 8.38 11.00
CA GLN A 215 19.87 9.80 11.22
C GLN A 215 18.66 10.72 10.99
N ALA A 216 17.78 10.37 10.03
CA ALA A 216 16.56 11.12 9.79
C ALA A 216 15.58 10.97 10.96
N ASP A 217 15.40 9.75 11.48
CA ASP A 217 14.55 9.47 12.63
C ASP A 217 15.06 10.14 13.92
N GLU A 218 16.38 10.14 14.15
CA GLU A 218 17.00 10.84 15.28
C GLU A 218 16.73 12.36 15.22
N LYS A 219 16.86 12.97 14.04
CA LYS A 219 16.54 14.39 13.84
C LYS A 219 15.06 14.67 14.06
N LEU A 220 14.18 13.81 13.60
CA LEU A 220 12.73 13.94 13.80
C LEU A 220 12.36 13.81 15.29
N LEU A 221 12.96 12.86 16.00
CA LEU A 221 12.81 12.67 17.45
C LEU A 221 13.35 13.87 18.24
N ALA A 222 14.48 14.44 17.84
CA ALA A 222 15.02 15.64 18.47
C ALA A 222 14.11 16.86 18.26
N ALA A 223 13.60 17.07 17.04
CA ALA A 223 12.70 18.16 16.72
C ALA A 223 11.36 18.04 17.47
N THR A 224 10.79 16.84 17.54
CA THR A 224 9.53 16.58 18.29
C THR A 224 9.71 16.78 19.79
N LYS A 225 10.82 16.33 20.38
CA LYS A 225 11.16 16.60 21.79
C LYS A 225 11.33 18.10 22.06
N ALA A 226 12.04 18.82 21.19
CA ALA A 226 12.20 20.27 21.31
C ALA A 226 10.85 21.00 21.24
N GLN A 227 9.97 20.58 20.33
CA GLN A 227 8.63 21.15 20.21
C GLN A 227 7.76 20.86 21.44
N ALA A 228 7.82 19.64 21.98
CA ALA A 228 7.11 19.28 23.22
C ALA A 228 7.58 20.13 24.41
N ALA A 229 8.90 20.33 24.56
CA ALA A 229 9.46 21.18 25.61
C ALA A 229 9.00 22.66 25.47
N ILE A 230 8.91 23.18 24.24
CA ILE A 230 8.37 24.52 23.99
C ILE A 230 6.89 24.61 24.39
N ILE A 231 6.09 23.59 24.06
CA ILE A 231 4.66 23.54 24.43
C ILE A 231 4.49 23.51 25.95
N GLU A 232 5.27 22.68 26.65
CA GLU A 232 5.22 22.57 28.10
C GLU A 232 5.61 23.90 28.78
N ARG A 233 6.70 24.53 28.32
CA ARG A 233 7.13 25.84 28.81
C ARG A 233 6.05 26.91 28.61
N LEU A 234 5.48 27.00 27.40
CA LEU A 234 4.37 27.93 27.13
C LEU A 234 3.14 27.64 28.00
N GLY A 235 2.89 26.38 28.34
CA GLY A 235 1.83 25.97 29.26
C GLY A 235 2.09 26.47 30.69
N GLN A 236 3.30 26.28 31.20
CA GLN A 236 3.73 26.76 32.52
C GLN A 236 3.68 28.28 32.60
N ASP A 237 4.22 28.98 31.60
CA ASP A 237 4.21 30.45 31.51
C ASP A 237 2.77 31.00 31.50
N LYS A 238 1.87 30.35 30.75
CA LYS A 238 0.45 30.72 30.74
C LYS A 238 -0.21 30.57 32.11
N MET A 239 0.07 29.49 32.84
CA MET A 239 -0.48 29.29 34.19
C MET A 239 0.08 30.30 35.18
N ALA A 240 1.39 30.58 35.13
CA ALA A 240 2.04 31.57 35.99
C ALA A 240 1.47 32.98 35.76
N LEU A 241 1.31 33.39 34.50
CA LEU A 241 0.70 34.68 34.15
C LEU A 241 -0.77 34.75 34.58
N ALA A 242 -1.54 33.67 34.45
CA ALA A 242 -2.92 33.63 34.92
C ALA A 242 -3.01 33.78 36.45
N GLN A 243 -2.10 33.13 37.20
CA GLN A 243 -2.02 33.28 38.66
C GLN A 243 -1.62 34.69 39.06
N ALA A 244 -0.60 35.28 38.41
CA ALA A 244 -0.15 36.65 38.66
C ALA A 244 -1.25 37.69 38.39
N LEU A 245 -2.04 37.48 37.32
CA LEU A 245 -3.17 38.33 37.00
C LEU A 245 -4.27 38.22 38.08
N ALA A 246 -4.56 37.01 38.56
CA ALA A 246 -5.53 36.79 39.63
C ALA A 246 -5.09 37.45 40.96
N THR A 247 -3.79 37.38 41.30
CA THR A 247 -3.25 38.04 42.51
C THR A 247 -3.29 39.56 42.41
N LEU A 248 -2.92 40.13 41.26
CA LEU A 248 -3.01 41.57 41.02
C LEU A 248 -4.45 42.07 41.08
N GLN A 249 -5.40 41.33 40.50
CA GLN A 249 -6.82 41.66 40.60
C GLN A 249 -7.33 41.62 42.05
N ALA A 250 -6.83 40.70 42.87
CA ALA A 250 -7.15 40.66 44.29
C ALA A 250 -6.53 41.85 45.06
N GLN A 251 -5.29 42.22 44.76
CA GLN A 251 -4.62 43.39 45.36
C GLN A 251 -5.35 44.70 45.02
N VAL A 252 -5.69 44.93 43.75
CA VAL A 252 -6.46 46.12 43.33
C VAL A 252 -7.80 46.20 44.06
N ARG A 253 -8.46 45.07 44.36
CA ARG A 253 -9.70 45.04 45.17
C ARG A 253 -9.47 45.40 46.64
N VAL A 254 -8.28 45.19 47.18
CA VAL A 254 -7.90 45.57 48.55
C VAL A 254 -7.47 47.04 48.59
N GLU A 255 -6.68 47.50 47.62
CA GLU A 255 -6.21 48.89 47.52
C GLU A 255 -7.34 49.86 47.16
N SER A 256 -8.29 49.46 46.33
CA SER A 256 -9.53 50.25 46.12
C SER A 256 -10.37 50.41 47.40
N ARG A 257 -10.12 49.59 48.43
CA ARG A 257 -10.69 49.76 49.79
C ARG A 257 -9.75 50.54 50.73
N ALA A 258 -8.44 50.50 50.49
CA ALA A 258 -7.43 51.25 51.22
C ALA A 258 -6.99 52.48 50.42
N VAL A 259 -7.80 53.55 50.49
CA VAL A 259 -7.39 54.88 50.04
C VAL A 259 -6.07 55.21 50.75
N PHE A 260 -4.94 55.36 50.03
CA PHE A 260 -3.95 56.45 50.21
C PHE A 260 -2.63 56.37 49.39
N ASP A 261 -2.25 55.28 48.71
CA ASP A 261 -1.01 55.27 47.89
C ASP A 261 -1.26 55.20 46.37
N ALA A 262 -1.23 56.36 45.71
CA ALA A 262 -1.43 56.48 44.27
C ALA A 262 -0.31 55.81 43.43
N ALA A 263 0.90 55.70 43.98
CA ALA A 263 2.05 55.12 43.27
C ALA A 263 1.97 53.59 43.13
N ALA A 264 1.60 52.88 44.20
CA ALA A 264 1.42 51.42 44.17
C ALA A 264 0.29 51.01 43.21
N ASN A 265 -0.81 51.77 43.22
CA ASN A 265 -1.93 51.56 42.31
C ASN A 265 -1.53 51.77 40.83
N ALA A 266 -0.63 52.71 40.54
CA ALA A 266 -0.13 52.94 39.19
C ALA A 266 0.73 51.77 38.67
N GLU A 267 1.59 51.20 39.53
CA GLU A 267 2.40 50.02 39.18
C GLU A 267 1.54 48.77 38.94
N ALA A 268 0.57 48.50 39.81
CA ALA A 268 -0.37 47.39 39.63
C ALA A 268 -1.20 47.53 38.34
N HIS A 269 -1.61 48.77 37.99
CA HIS A 269 -2.25 49.07 36.72
C HIS A 269 -1.33 48.78 35.52
N ALA A 270 -0.06 49.21 35.57
CA ALA A 270 0.90 48.94 34.51
C ALA A 270 1.16 47.44 34.31
N GLN A 271 1.27 46.66 35.40
CA GLN A 271 1.42 45.21 35.32
C GLN A 271 0.17 44.52 34.75
N ARG A 272 -1.03 45.01 35.08
CA ARG A 272 -2.30 44.54 34.50
C ARG A 272 -2.37 44.83 33.00
N GLU A 273 -1.94 46.00 32.55
CA GLU A 273 -1.90 46.36 31.13
C GLU A 273 -0.86 45.53 30.36
N ALA A 274 0.32 45.30 30.94
CA ALA A 274 1.35 44.45 30.36
C ALA A 274 0.87 43.00 30.19
N SER A 275 0.26 42.42 31.23
CA SER A 275 -0.29 41.06 31.19
C SER A 275 -1.49 40.94 30.24
N ALA A 276 -2.35 41.96 30.16
CA ALA A 276 -3.42 42.03 29.16
C ALA A 276 -2.87 42.04 27.72
N THR A 277 -1.80 42.80 27.48
CA THR A 277 -1.13 42.85 26.17
C THR A 277 -0.52 41.50 25.80
N GLN A 278 0.14 40.81 26.75
CA GLN A 278 0.68 39.47 26.53
C GLN A 278 -0.43 38.45 26.20
N LEU A 279 -1.56 38.50 26.90
CA LEU A 279 -2.69 37.62 26.64
C LEU A 279 -3.27 37.86 25.24
N ALA A 280 -3.39 39.12 24.81
CA ALA A 280 -3.82 39.47 23.45
C ALA A 280 -2.86 38.89 22.38
N GLN A 281 -1.55 39.01 22.57
CA GLN A 281 -0.55 38.42 21.68
C GLN A 281 -0.67 36.89 21.57
N LEU A 282 -0.90 36.19 22.69
CA LEU A 282 -1.09 34.74 22.70
C LEU A 282 -2.38 34.32 21.97
N LEU A 283 -3.47 35.07 22.13
CA LEU A 283 -4.72 34.82 21.41
C LEU A 283 -4.57 35.02 19.90
N ASP A 284 -3.87 36.07 19.47
CA ASP A 284 -3.58 36.29 18.06
C ASP A 284 -2.64 35.23 17.47
N ALA A 285 -1.66 34.75 18.25
CA ALA A 285 -0.84 33.61 17.86
C ALA A 285 -1.68 32.32 17.69
N ASP A 286 -2.64 32.07 18.58
CA ASP A 286 -3.56 30.92 18.46
C ASP A 286 -4.48 31.04 17.24
N ARG A 287 -5.00 32.23 16.95
CA ARG A 287 -5.76 32.51 15.71
C ARG A 287 -4.92 32.22 14.47
N ARG A 288 -3.69 32.74 14.40
CA ARG A 288 -2.76 32.48 13.28
C ARG A 288 -2.46 30.98 13.12
N ARG A 289 -2.28 30.24 14.21
CA ARG A 289 -2.12 28.77 14.18
C ARG A 289 -3.35 28.07 13.65
N LYS A 290 -4.56 28.47 14.07
CA LYS A 290 -5.83 27.92 13.56
C LYS A 290 -6.02 28.21 12.08
N ASP A 291 -5.69 29.41 11.63
CA ASP A 291 -5.79 29.79 10.22
C ASP A 291 -4.76 29.04 9.36
N ALA A 292 -3.54 28.86 9.85
CA ALA A 292 -2.53 28.01 9.22
C ALA A 292 -2.94 26.53 9.14
N ARG A 293 -3.61 26.00 10.17
CA ARG A 293 -4.18 24.64 10.12
C ARG A 293 -5.29 24.54 9.08
N LYS A 294 -6.20 25.52 9.03
CA LYS A 294 -7.27 25.56 8.01
C LYS A 294 -6.69 25.62 6.60
N SER A 295 -5.68 26.45 6.36
CA SER A 295 -5.03 26.53 5.05
C SER A 295 -4.30 25.23 4.69
N ALA A 296 -3.61 24.61 5.64
CA ALA A 296 -2.97 23.30 5.44
C ALA A 296 -3.99 22.20 5.09
N VAL A 297 -5.10 22.12 5.81
CA VAL A 297 -6.19 21.17 5.49
C VAL A 297 -6.75 21.44 4.09
N ALA A 298 -6.96 22.70 3.71
CA ALA A 298 -7.44 23.04 2.37
C ALA A 298 -6.47 22.59 1.26
N VAL A 299 -5.15 22.76 1.45
CA VAL A 299 -4.13 22.26 0.51
C VAL A 299 -4.14 20.74 0.45
N LEU A 300 -4.22 20.05 1.60
CA LEU A 300 -4.31 18.59 1.66
C LEU A 300 -5.55 18.06 0.94
N THR A 301 -6.71 18.71 1.09
CA THR A 301 -7.93 18.33 0.37
C THR A 301 -7.79 18.51 -1.14
N LYS A 302 -7.14 19.59 -1.61
CA LYS A 302 -6.86 19.78 -3.04
C LYS A 302 -5.93 18.70 -3.60
N LEU A 303 -4.84 18.40 -2.90
CA LEU A 303 -3.91 17.34 -3.29
C LEU A 303 -4.57 15.95 -3.23
N ALA A 304 -5.46 15.71 -2.27
CA ALA A 304 -6.22 14.47 -2.18
C ALA A 304 -7.09 14.25 -3.42
N GLY A 305 -7.71 15.30 -3.97
CA GLY A 305 -8.47 15.21 -5.22
C GLY A 305 -7.62 14.79 -6.41
N LEU A 306 -6.42 15.38 -6.56
CA LEU A 306 -5.49 15.02 -7.64
C LEU A 306 -5.00 13.57 -7.50
N HIS A 307 -4.58 13.16 -6.30
CA HIS A 307 -4.15 11.78 -6.06
C HIS A 307 -5.30 10.78 -6.18
N ALA A 308 -6.54 11.17 -5.87
CA ALA A 308 -7.70 10.31 -6.07
C ALA A 308 -7.94 10.03 -7.56
N ALA A 309 -7.84 11.04 -8.43
CA ALA A 309 -7.93 10.84 -9.87
C ALA A 309 -6.81 9.93 -10.42
N GLN A 310 -5.57 10.14 -9.95
CA GLN A 310 -4.46 9.24 -10.30
C GLN A 310 -4.68 7.80 -9.83
N LEU A 311 -5.26 7.64 -8.64
CA LEU A 311 -5.60 6.34 -8.09
C LEU A 311 -6.72 5.67 -8.90
N GLU A 312 -7.74 6.42 -9.33
CA GLU A 312 -8.79 5.93 -10.24
C GLU A 312 -8.18 5.42 -11.55
N ASP A 313 -7.24 6.16 -12.12
CA ASP A 313 -6.53 5.77 -13.35
C ASP A 313 -5.70 4.50 -13.15
N ALA A 314 -4.97 4.41 -12.03
CA ALA A 314 -4.16 3.24 -11.70
C ALA A 314 -5.02 1.99 -11.49
N ILE A 315 -6.15 2.11 -10.79
CA ILE A 315 -7.10 1.00 -10.60
C ILE A 315 -7.68 0.57 -11.94
N ALA A 316 -8.15 1.51 -12.77
CA ALA A 316 -8.71 1.19 -14.08
C ALA A 316 -7.69 0.48 -14.99
N ALA A 317 -6.44 0.93 -15.01
CA ALA A 317 -5.36 0.28 -15.75
C ALA A 317 -5.10 -1.15 -15.27
N ARG A 318 -5.04 -1.36 -13.95
CA ARG A 318 -4.83 -2.70 -13.37
C ARG A 318 -6.00 -3.64 -13.63
N VAL A 319 -7.24 -3.14 -13.57
CA VAL A 319 -8.43 -3.93 -13.94
C VAL A 319 -8.39 -4.30 -15.41
N ALA A 320 -8.05 -3.37 -16.30
CA ALA A 320 -7.93 -3.65 -17.74
C ALA A 320 -6.90 -4.75 -18.04
N VAL A 321 -5.74 -4.72 -17.36
CA VAL A 321 -4.73 -5.79 -17.46
C VAL A 321 -5.28 -7.12 -16.97
N ALA A 322 -5.95 -7.15 -15.81
CA ALA A 322 -6.52 -8.38 -15.27
C ALA A 322 -7.60 -8.97 -16.20
N LEU A 323 -8.44 -8.14 -16.81
CA LEU A 323 -9.44 -8.59 -17.79
C LEU A 323 -8.78 -9.12 -19.07
N ALA A 324 -7.70 -8.50 -19.54
CA ALA A 324 -6.93 -8.98 -20.68
C ALA A 324 -6.26 -10.34 -20.40
N ASP A 325 -5.73 -10.54 -19.19
CA ASP A 325 -5.16 -11.81 -18.76
C ASP A 325 -6.21 -12.92 -18.71
N ILE A 326 -7.42 -12.60 -18.22
CA ILE A 326 -8.57 -13.53 -18.24
C ILE A 326 -8.94 -13.89 -19.68
N ALA A 327 -9.03 -12.90 -20.58
CA ALA A 327 -9.30 -13.13 -22.01
C ALA A 327 -8.25 -14.05 -22.65
N ALA A 328 -6.96 -13.80 -22.38
CA ALA A 328 -5.86 -14.61 -22.90
C ALA A 328 -5.90 -16.06 -22.36
N ALA A 329 -6.17 -16.24 -21.07
CA ALA A 329 -6.31 -17.57 -20.45
C ALA A 329 -7.48 -18.36 -21.05
N ARG A 330 -8.61 -17.70 -21.35
CA ARG A 330 -9.75 -18.30 -22.04
C ARG A 330 -9.41 -18.72 -23.47
N ALA A 331 -8.72 -17.86 -24.22
CA ALA A 331 -8.28 -18.19 -25.57
C ALA A 331 -7.36 -19.42 -25.61
N ALA A 332 -6.45 -19.53 -24.63
CA ALA A 332 -5.50 -20.65 -24.54
C ALA A 332 -6.17 -22.00 -24.21
N THR A 333 -7.19 -21.98 -23.35
CA THR A 333 -7.82 -23.22 -22.86
C THR A 333 -8.77 -23.85 -23.89
N LYS A 334 -9.17 -23.15 -24.95
CA LYS A 334 -10.19 -23.58 -25.94
C LYS A 334 -11.50 -24.08 -25.29
N ILE A 335 -11.70 -23.82 -24.00
CA ILE A 335 -12.92 -24.15 -23.29
C ILE A 335 -13.97 -23.20 -23.85
N SER A 336 -14.85 -23.73 -24.69
CA SER A 336 -15.99 -22.99 -25.20
C SER A 336 -16.73 -22.35 -24.02
N ALA A 337 -17.39 -21.22 -24.25
CA ALA A 337 -18.14 -20.42 -23.27
C ALA A 337 -19.28 -21.17 -22.52
N PHE A 338 -19.34 -22.50 -22.61
CA PHE A 338 -20.35 -23.39 -22.05
C PHE A 338 -19.76 -24.52 -21.19
N GLY A 339 -18.44 -24.57 -20.97
CA GLY A 339 -17.82 -25.53 -20.03
C GLY A 339 -18.13 -25.16 -18.58
N ILE A 340 -18.85 -26.02 -17.87
CA ILE A 340 -19.63 -25.76 -16.65
C ILE A 340 -18.80 -25.49 -15.37
N ASP A 341 -17.47 -25.58 -15.37
CA ASP A 341 -16.65 -25.43 -14.14
C ASP A 341 -15.63 -24.28 -14.20
N ALA A 342 -16.05 -23.10 -14.68
CA ALA A 342 -15.26 -21.90 -14.41
C ALA A 342 -15.47 -21.53 -12.93
N GLY A 343 -14.40 -21.56 -12.14
CA GLY A 343 -14.40 -21.14 -10.73
C GLY A 343 -15.02 -19.74 -10.52
N SER A 344 -15.13 -19.30 -9.26
CA SER A 344 -15.77 -18.02 -8.94
C SER A 344 -15.25 -16.91 -9.87
N PRO A 345 -16.12 -16.19 -10.61
CA PRO A 345 -15.72 -15.22 -11.63
C PRO A 345 -15.25 -13.94 -10.96
N THR A 346 -14.19 -14.06 -10.18
CA THR A 346 -13.66 -13.04 -9.29
C THR A 346 -12.18 -12.89 -9.50
N PHE A 347 -11.70 -11.66 -9.55
CA PHE A 347 -10.28 -11.34 -9.58
C PHE A 347 -9.99 -10.21 -8.60
N ALA A 348 -8.75 -10.13 -8.11
CA ALA A 348 -8.33 -9.09 -7.19
C ALA A 348 -7.28 -8.19 -7.84
N VAL A 349 -7.39 -6.90 -7.57
CA VAL A 349 -6.42 -5.88 -7.96
C VAL A 349 -5.87 -5.25 -6.69
N ALA A 350 -4.55 -5.12 -6.62
CA ALA A 350 -3.86 -4.43 -5.54
C ALA A 350 -3.10 -3.21 -6.10
N VAL A 351 -3.19 -2.09 -5.38
CA VAL A 351 -2.45 -0.86 -5.65
C VAL A 351 -1.70 -0.47 -4.38
N GLU A 352 -0.37 -0.36 -4.49
CA GLU A 352 0.53 0.00 -3.40
C GLU A 352 0.76 1.52 -3.34
N LEU A 353 1.29 2.01 -2.21
CA LEU A 353 1.64 3.42 -1.99
C LEU A 353 0.46 4.38 -2.16
N CYS A 354 -0.73 3.89 -1.80
CA CYS A 354 -1.96 4.67 -1.86
C CYS A 354 -2.06 5.59 -0.64
N ARG A 355 -1.94 6.90 -0.87
CA ARG A 355 -2.08 7.89 0.20
C ARG A 355 -3.46 7.80 0.86
N PRO A 356 -3.55 7.80 2.21
CA PRO A 356 -4.82 7.66 2.93
C PRO A 356 -5.88 8.67 2.52
N THR A 357 -5.48 9.93 2.28
CA THR A 357 -6.41 11.00 1.89
C THR A 357 -7.00 10.78 0.50
N ALA A 358 -6.23 10.23 -0.44
CA ALA A 358 -6.69 9.91 -1.79
C ALA A 358 -7.70 8.75 -1.76
N VAL A 359 -7.38 7.72 -0.97
CA VAL A 359 -8.25 6.55 -0.77
C VAL A 359 -9.56 6.98 -0.12
N LEU A 360 -9.53 7.74 0.97
CA LEU A 360 -10.75 8.22 1.63
C LEU A 360 -11.60 9.10 0.71
N GLN A 361 -10.98 9.95 -0.11
CA GLN A 361 -11.65 10.78 -1.11
C GLN A 361 -12.35 9.92 -2.17
N LEU A 362 -11.66 8.93 -2.74
CA LEU A 362 -12.21 7.96 -3.69
C LEU A 362 -13.40 7.18 -3.06
N LEU A 363 -13.23 6.75 -1.81
CA LEU A 363 -14.23 6.03 -1.04
C LEU A 363 -15.35 6.93 -0.50
N LYS A 364 -15.32 8.25 -0.75
CA LYS A 364 -16.25 9.25 -0.19
C LYS A 364 -16.45 9.07 1.32
N GLN A 365 -15.39 8.68 2.02
CA GLN A 365 -15.38 8.52 3.47
C GLN A 365 -14.88 9.81 4.12
N PRO A 366 -15.51 10.26 5.22
CA PRO A 366 -15.08 11.48 5.89
C PRO A 366 -13.66 11.31 6.45
N LEU A 367 -12.82 12.32 6.21
CA LEU A 367 -11.49 12.38 6.79
C LEU A 367 -11.61 12.81 8.26
N ALA A 368 -11.43 11.86 9.17
CA ALA A 368 -11.35 12.16 10.60
C ALA A 368 -9.95 12.67 10.94
N PHE A 369 -9.88 13.73 11.74
CA PHE A 369 -8.62 14.27 12.27
C PHE A 369 -8.60 14.14 13.79
N ASP A 370 -7.42 13.86 14.35
CA ASP A 370 -7.21 13.87 15.79
C ASP A 370 -7.15 15.31 16.36
N ALA A 371 -7.00 15.44 17.69
CA ALA A 371 -6.89 16.74 18.37
C ALA A 371 -5.68 17.58 17.90
N ASN A 372 -4.67 16.93 17.31
CA ASN A 372 -3.46 17.56 16.80
C ASN A 372 -3.58 17.96 15.32
N GLY A 373 -4.64 17.53 14.64
CA GLY A 373 -4.89 17.79 13.22
C GLY A 373 -4.26 16.76 12.28
N PHE A 374 -3.87 15.58 12.76
CA PHE A 374 -3.42 14.47 11.93
C PHE A 374 -4.60 13.58 11.51
N PRO A 375 -4.63 13.07 10.27
CA PRO A 375 -5.67 12.16 9.84
C PRO A 375 -5.63 10.87 10.67
N ALA A 376 -6.77 10.47 11.21
CA ALA A 376 -6.91 9.22 11.94
C ALA A 376 -6.85 8.05 10.95
N LEU A 377 -5.86 7.18 11.11
CA LEU A 377 -5.61 6.04 10.22
C LEU A 377 -6.24 4.78 10.82
N ALA A 378 -7.34 4.32 10.24
CA ALA A 378 -7.94 3.03 10.57
C ALA A 378 -8.03 2.16 9.30
N PRO A 379 -7.75 0.84 9.39
CA PRO A 379 -8.00 -0.06 8.29
C PRO A 379 -9.47 -0.01 7.85
N LEU A 380 -9.70 0.05 6.54
CA LEU A 380 -11.04 0.13 5.97
C LEU A 380 -11.39 -1.19 5.30
N ARG A 381 -12.60 -1.68 5.59
CA ARG A 381 -13.23 -2.79 4.88
C ARG A 381 -14.64 -2.38 4.51
N LEU A 382 -14.92 -2.33 3.22
CA LEU A 382 -16.22 -1.88 2.71
C LEU A 382 -16.57 -2.58 1.39
N SER A 383 -17.85 -2.58 1.05
CA SER A 383 -18.35 -3.13 -0.21
C SER A 383 -18.98 -2.02 -1.03
N TRP A 384 -18.57 -1.87 -2.28
CA TRP A 384 -19.22 -0.98 -3.23
C TRP A 384 -20.32 -1.71 -4.00
N PRO A 385 -21.54 -1.15 -4.05
CA PRO A 385 -22.57 -1.66 -4.95
C PRO A 385 -22.16 -1.44 -6.41
N ALA A 386 -22.73 -2.23 -7.33
CA ALA A 386 -22.42 -2.17 -8.75
C ALA A 386 -22.61 -0.76 -9.34
N ASP A 387 -23.70 -0.08 -8.99
CA ASP A 387 -24.01 1.28 -9.47
C ASP A 387 -22.91 2.28 -9.12
N ARG A 388 -22.32 2.13 -7.93
CA ARG A 388 -21.24 3.02 -7.49
C ARG A 388 -19.95 2.76 -8.25
N ALA A 389 -19.59 1.49 -8.45
CA ALA A 389 -18.42 1.14 -9.25
C ALA A 389 -18.57 1.65 -10.70
N ALA A 390 -19.77 1.50 -11.27
CA ALA A 390 -20.10 2.05 -12.59
C ALA A 390 -20.04 3.59 -12.62
N ALA A 391 -20.51 4.27 -11.57
CA ALA A 391 -20.46 5.73 -11.51
C ALA A 391 -19.03 6.30 -11.41
N VAL A 392 -18.11 5.58 -10.75
CA VAL A 392 -16.71 6.03 -10.57
C VAL A 392 -15.88 5.72 -11.81
N PHE A 393 -15.95 4.49 -12.33
CA PHE A 393 -15.05 4.06 -13.41
C PHE A 393 -15.70 4.11 -14.80
N GLY A 394 -17.03 4.23 -14.90
CA GLY A 394 -17.74 4.27 -16.16
C GLY A 394 -17.49 3.02 -17.02
N SER A 395 -17.28 3.25 -18.32
CA SER A 395 -16.97 2.21 -19.31
C SER A 395 -15.51 1.73 -19.28
N ARG A 396 -14.66 2.27 -18.40
CA ARG A 396 -13.23 1.92 -18.33
C ARG A 396 -12.98 0.51 -17.80
N LEU A 397 -14.00 -0.13 -17.21
CA LEU A 397 -13.96 -1.48 -16.68
C LEU A 397 -14.36 -2.55 -17.71
N VAL A 398 -14.24 -2.23 -18.99
CA VAL A 398 -14.66 -3.10 -20.10
C VAL A 398 -13.46 -3.40 -20.99
N HIS A 399 -13.26 -4.68 -21.30
CA HIS A 399 -12.24 -5.16 -22.22
C HIS A 399 -12.91 -5.93 -23.37
N GLU A 400 -12.60 -5.59 -24.62
CA GLU A 400 -13.11 -6.31 -25.78
C GLU A 400 -12.21 -7.51 -26.09
N GLU A 401 -12.73 -8.73 -25.89
CA GLU A 401 -12.00 -9.97 -26.19
C GLU A 401 -11.98 -10.25 -27.71
N ARG A 402 -13.11 -10.01 -28.37
CA ARG A 402 -13.32 -10.14 -29.82
C ARG A 402 -14.51 -9.26 -30.22
N ALA A 403 -14.63 -8.97 -31.53
CA ALA A 403 -15.72 -8.17 -32.07
C ALA A 403 -17.10 -8.59 -31.51
N GLY A 404 -17.69 -7.73 -30.68
CA GLY A 404 -19.00 -7.93 -30.06
C GLY A 404 -19.07 -8.81 -28.80
N VAL A 405 -17.92 -9.19 -28.22
CA VAL A 405 -17.82 -9.86 -26.92
C VAL A 405 -16.91 -9.05 -25.99
N HIS A 406 -17.53 -8.53 -24.93
CA HIS A 406 -16.86 -7.71 -23.94
C HIS A 406 -16.81 -8.42 -22.59
N LEU A 407 -15.67 -8.37 -21.92
CA LEU A 407 -15.53 -8.71 -20.51
C LEU A 407 -15.68 -7.42 -19.70
N ALA A 408 -16.64 -7.39 -18.79
CA ALA A 408 -16.88 -6.25 -17.92
C ALA A 408 -16.63 -6.65 -16.46
N ALA A 409 -15.82 -5.87 -15.74
CA ALA A 409 -15.75 -6.00 -14.29
C ALA A 409 -17.02 -5.40 -13.66
N THR A 410 -17.72 -6.20 -12.87
CA THR A 410 -19.00 -5.85 -12.25
C THR A 410 -18.90 -5.90 -10.73
N GLY A 411 -19.72 -5.07 -10.07
CA GLY A 411 -19.87 -5.12 -8.61
C GLY A 411 -20.75 -6.29 -8.14
N PRO A 412 -20.85 -6.53 -6.83
CA PRO A 412 -20.26 -5.75 -5.75
C PRO A 412 -18.74 -5.89 -5.67
N VAL A 413 -18.07 -4.81 -5.29
CA VAL A 413 -16.60 -4.76 -5.15
C VAL A 413 -16.25 -4.78 -3.68
N GLU A 414 -15.47 -5.76 -3.25
CA GLU A 414 -14.96 -5.80 -1.88
C GLU A 414 -13.65 -5.02 -1.81
N ILE A 415 -13.60 -4.03 -0.92
CA ILE A 415 -12.47 -3.12 -0.81
C ILE A 415 -11.86 -3.29 0.58
N LYS A 416 -10.54 -3.50 0.59
CA LYS A 416 -9.72 -3.55 1.80
C LYS A 416 -8.60 -2.54 1.66
N TYR A 417 -8.48 -1.64 2.61
CA TYR A 417 -7.38 -0.69 2.66
C TYR A 417 -6.70 -0.75 4.01
N ASP A 418 -5.38 -0.90 3.98
CA ASP A 418 -4.55 -0.82 5.16
C ASP A 418 -3.68 0.44 5.10
N PRO A 419 -3.93 1.44 5.97
CA PRO A 419 -3.16 2.68 5.97
C PRO A 419 -1.72 2.50 6.45
N THR A 420 -1.38 1.39 7.12
CA THR A 420 -0.01 1.15 7.60
C THR A 420 0.91 0.66 6.49
N THR A 421 0.37 -0.12 5.56
CA THR A 421 1.08 -0.64 4.38
C THR A 421 0.81 0.17 3.12
N GLU A 422 -0.11 1.16 3.20
CA GLU A 422 -0.60 1.94 2.07
C GLU A 422 -1.11 1.06 0.91
N LEU A 423 -1.64 -0.12 1.23
CA LEU A 423 -2.11 -1.11 0.28
C LEU A 423 -3.63 -1.06 0.12
N LEU A 424 -4.09 -0.80 -1.10
CA LEU A 424 -5.50 -0.88 -1.49
C LEU A 424 -5.74 -2.16 -2.30
N GLU A 425 -6.51 -3.09 -1.74
CA GLU A 425 -6.99 -4.29 -2.41
C GLU A 425 -8.46 -4.14 -2.79
N MET A 426 -8.79 -4.49 -4.03
CA MET A 426 -10.14 -4.49 -4.56
C MET A 426 -10.44 -5.83 -5.22
N THR A 427 -11.44 -6.55 -4.72
CA THR A 427 -11.93 -7.81 -5.30
C THR A 427 -13.16 -7.53 -6.14
N TRP A 428 -13.07 -7.90 -7.42
CA TRP A 428 -14.08 -7.63 -8.44
C TRP A 428 -14.75 -8.94 -8.86
N LYS A 429 -16.01 -8.86 -9.28
CA LYS A 429 -16.61 -9.88 -10.13
C LYS A 429 -16.41 -9.48 -11.59
N TRP A 430 -16.47 -10.43 -12.51
CA TRP A 430 -16.52 -10.13 -13.93
C TRP A 430 -17.62 -10.92 -14.63
N THR A 431 -18.15 -10.34 -15.70
CA THR A 431 -19.23 -10.93 -16.51
C THR A 431 -18.91 -10.74 -17.98
N GLU A 432 -19.30 -11.72 -18.80
CA GLU A 432 -19.25 -11.61 -20.26
C GLU A 432 -20.53 -10.95 -20.78
N HIS A 433 -20.38 -9.85 -21.50
CA HIS A 433 -21.45 -9.18 -22.24
C HIS A 433 -21.27 -9.42 -23.73
N SER A 434 -22.21 -10.15 -24.35
CA SER A 434 -22.20 -10.42 -25.78
C SER A 434 -23.32 -9.66 -26.47
N ILE A 435 -22.96 -8.69 -27.31
CA ILE A 435 -23.90 -7.82 -28.04
C ILE A 435 -24.82 -8.66 -28.92
N ILE A 436 -24.28 -9.70 -29.58
CA ILE A 436 -25.05 -10.62 -30.42
C ILE A 436 -26.15 -11.33 -29.61
N ARG A 437 -25.85 -11.74 -28.37
CA ARG A 437 -26.84 -12.36 -27.48
C ARG A 437 -27.91 -11.38 -27.05
N GLU A 438 -27.53 -10.12 -26.82
CA GLU A 438 -28.47 -9.08 -26.42
C GLU A 438 -29.44 -8.73 -27.57
N ILE A 439 -28.92 -8.56 -28.79
CA ILE A 439 -29.75 -8.40 -30.00
C ILE A 439 -30.64 -9.62 -30.22
N GLY A 440 -30.11 -10.84 -30.05
CA GLY A 440 -30.92 -12.06 -30.15
C GLY A 440 -32.02 -12.17 -29.10
N ARG A 441 -31.82 -11.60 -27.90
CA ARG A 441 -32.85 -11.53 -26.85
C ARG A 441 -33.89 -10.45 -27.14
N SER A 442 -33.49 -9.27 -27.62
CA SER A 442 -34.43 -8.20 -27.96
C SER A 442 -35.36 -8.60 -29.09
N ILE A 443 -34.85 -9.29 -30.11
CA ILE A 443 -35.66 -9.81 -31.24
C ILE A 443 -36.68 -10.86 -30.80
N ARG A 444 -36.39 -11.66 -29.74
CA ARG A 444 -37.36 -12.66 -29.24
C ARG A 444 -38.48 -12.07 -28.37
N LEU A 445 -38.28 -10.85 -27.86
CA LEU A 445 -39.23 -10.18 -26.97
C LEU A 445 -40.09 -9.16 -27.72
N ALA A 446 -39.68 -8.74 -28.92
CA ALA A 446 -40.48 -7.99 -29.88
C ALA A 446 -41.31 -8.95 -30.75
#